data_AF-A0A182H8G8-F1
#
_entry.id   AF-A0A182H8G8-F1
#
_cell.length_a   1.000
_cell.length_b   1.000
_cell.length_c   1.000
_cell.angle_alpha   90.00
_cell.angle_beta   90.00
_cell.angle_gamma   90.00
#
_symmetry.space_group_name_H-M   'P 1'
#
loop_
_entity.id
_entity.type
_entity.pdbx_description
1 polymer ?
#
loop_
_entity_poly.entity_id
_entity_poly.type
_entity_poly.pdbx_seq_one_letter_code
_entity_poly.pdbx_strand_id
1 'polypeptide(L)'
;MFNTADGSTYAFKGDNYYKLTENAVAEGYPKKIAEGWPGLPGNIDAAFTYKNGKTYFFQGTKYWRYSGRQVDGDYPKEISEGFTGIPDHLDAALVWGGNGKIYFYKGSKFWRFDPLKRPPVKSTYPKPISNWEGLPNNIDAALQYTNGYTYFFKDDKYYRFNDRTFSIDQSDPPFPRPVAHWWYGCKNTPSTFDTLGNVKASKNEEVQHDNVADDLILDAGE
;
A
#
# COMPACT_ATOMS: atom_id res chain seq x y z
N MET A 1 2.39 -1.10 4.76
CA MET A 1 1.90 -0.18 5.82
C MET A 1 1.42 -1.00 7.01
N PHE A 2 1.48 -0.48 8.24
CA PHE A 2 0.93 -1.14 9.43
C PHE A 2 0.68 -0.13 10.57
N ASN A 3 -0.07 -0.56 11.60
CA ASN A 3 -0.31 0.21 12.82
C ASN A 3 0.44 -0.41 13.99
N THR A 4 1.13 0.42 14.78
CA THR A 4 1.74 0.01 16.05
C THR A 4 0.70 -0.05 17.17
N ALA A 5 1.06 -0.69 18.29
CA ALA A 5 0.17 -0.88 19.45
C ALA A 5 -0.27 0.44 20.11
N ASP A 6 0.52 1.52 19.94
CA ASP A 6 0.20 2.87 20.42
C ASP A 6 -0.73 3.65 19.46
N GLY A 7 -1.18 3.02 18.38
CA GLY A 7 -2.05 3.64 17.37
C GLY A 7 -1.33 4.44 16.29
N SER A 8 0.00 4.56 16.31
CA SER A 8 0.74 5.21 15.22
C SER A 8 0.70 4.37 13.93
N THR A 9 0.58 5.04 12.79
CA THR A 9 0.55 4.39 11.46
C THR A 9 1.85 4.65 10.71
N TYR A 10 2.41 3.61 10.09
CA TYR A 10 3.65 3.71 9.32
C TYR A 10 3.55 3.06 7.93
N ALA A 11 4.15 3.69 6.94
CA ALA A 11 4.39 3.14 5.60
C ALA A 11 5.89 2.89 5.38
N PHE A 12 6.22 1.91 4.55
CA PHE A 12 7.58 1.51 4.21
C PHE A 12 7.70 1.49 2.69
N LYS A 13 8.82 1.99 2.16
CA LYS A 13 9.15 1.93 0.74
C LYS A 13 10.66 2.01 0.57
N GLY A 14 11.24 1.04 -0.12
CA GLY A 14 12.70 0.95 -0.22
C GLY A 14 13.34 0.84 1.17
N ASP A 15 14.36 1.64 1.41
CA ASP A 15 15.05 1.74 2.71
C ASP A 15 14.43 2.77 3.66
N ASN A 16 13.27 3.33 3.32
CA ASN A 16 12.65 4.43 4.04
C ASN A 16 11.34 4.01 4.70
N TYR A 17 11.02 4.66 5.82
CA TYR A 17 9.71 4.60 6.45
C TYR A 17 9.14 6.00 6.66
N TYR A 18 7.83 6.08 6.68
CA TYR A 18 7.03 7.30 6.78
C TYR A 18 6.07 7.12 7.95
N LYS A 19 6.03 8.08 8.87
CA LYS A 19 4.93 8.16 9.85
C LYS A 19 3.77 8.89 9.19
N LEU A 20 2.58 8.31 9.27
CA LEU A 20 1.37 8.92 8.74
C LEU A 20 0.60 9.57 9.90
N THR A 21 0.11 10.77 9.64
CA THR A 21 -0.92 11.44 10.43
C THR A 21 -2.28 11.11 9.83
N GLU A 22 -3.34 11.70 10.36
CA GLU A 22 -4.68 11.53 9.82
C GLU A 22 -4.79 11.91 8.33
N ASN A 23 -4.02 12.92 7.88
CA ASN A 23 -4.23 13.54 6.57
C ASN A 23 -2.96 13.72 5.71
N ALA A 24 -1.79 13.35 6.22
CA ALA A 24 -0.50 13.58 5.55
C ALA A 24 0.63 12.73 6.13
N VAL A 25 1.78 12.70 5.43
CA VAL A 25 3.05 12.29 6.04
C VAL A 25 3.46 13.30 7.12
N ALA A 26 3.86 12.80 8.29
CA ALA A 26 4.29 13.66 9.40
C ALA A 26 5.60 14.40 9.08
N GLU A 27 5.77 15.58 9.68
CA GLU A 27 7.00 16.38 9.56
C GLU A 27 8.25 15.57 10.00
N GLY A 28 9.36 15.76 9.29
CA GLY A 28 10.61 15.05 9.55
C GLY A 28 10.67 13.62 9.01
N TYR A 29 9.75 13.24 8.13
CA TYR A 29 9.75 11.98 7.38
C TYR A 29 9.88 12.24 5.87
N PRO A 30 10.41 11.30 5.07
CA PRO A 30 10.86 9.94 5.44
C PRO A 30 12.12 9.90 6.31
N LYS A 31 12.32 8.78 6.99
CA LYS A 31 13.56 8.41 7.69
C LYS A 31 14.04 7.05 7.22
N LYS A 32 15.32 6.72 7.44
CA LYS A 32 15.86 5.39 7.10
C LYS A 32 15.30 4.33 8.04
N ILE A 33 14.91 3.17 7.49
CA ILE A 33 14.39 2.05 8.29
C ILE A 33 15.37 1.67 9.40
N ALA A 34 16.66 1.59 9.09
CA ALA A 34 17.71 1.25 10.06
C ALA A 34 17.79 2.22 11.26
N GLU A 35 17.39 3.49 11.09
CA GLU A 35 17.36 4.48 12.20
C GLU A 35 16.16 4.26 13.13
N GLY A 36 15.00 3.91 12.55
CA GLY A 36 13.77 3.73 13.32
C GLY A 36 13.54 2.31 13.83
N TRP A 37 14.14 1.32 13.18
CA TRP A 37 13.98 -0.11 13.42
C TRP A 37 15.36 -0.79 13.27
N PRO A 38 16.26 -0.65 14.27
CA PRO A 38 17.60 -1.22 14.18
C PRO A 38 17.55 -2.73 13.92
N GLY A 39 18.32 -3.19 12.92
CA GLY A 39 18.37 -4.59 12.50
C GLY A 39 17.31 -5.00 11.46
N LEU A 40 16.37 -4.12 11.12
CA LEU A 40 15.37 -4.38 10.07
C LEU A 40 15.93 -3.96 8.70
N PRO A 41 15.88 -4.82 7.67
CA PRO A 41 16.35 -4.48 6.34
C PRO A 41 15.35 -3.56 5.60
N GLY A 42 15.76 -3.04 4.45
CA GLY A 42 14.85 -2.35 3.53
C GLY A 42 13.93 -3.30 2.77
N ASN A 43 13.05 -2.74 1.92
CA ASN A 43 12.15 -3.51 1.06
C ASN A 43 11.27 -4.49 1.85
N ILE A 44 10.60 -4.00 2.89
CA ILE A 44 9.70 -4.82 3.71
C ILE A 44 8.46 -5.20 2.90
N ASP A 45 8.19 -6.50 2.86
CA ASP A 45 7.10 -7.14 2.12
C ASP A 45 5.76 -6.94 2.84
N ALA A 46 5.71 -7.23 4.14
CA ALA A 46 4.50 -7.13 4.93
C ALA A 46 4.82 -6.79 6.39
N ALA A 47 3.85 -6.22 7.11
CA ALA A 47 3.99 -5.98 8.53
C ALA A 47 2.64 -5.94 9.23
N PHE A 48 2.60 -6.37 10.49
CA PHE A 48 1.44 -6.19 11.36
C PHE A 48 1.87 -6.12 12.83
N THR A 49 1.07 -5.44 13.66
CA THR A 49 1.20 -5.55 15.12
C THR A 49 0.11 -6.46 15.66
N TYR A 50 0.49 -7.46 16.45
CA TYR A 50 -0.46 -8.40 17.05
C TYR A 50 -0.99 -7.87 18.38
N LYS A 51 -2.11 -8.44 18.85
CA LYS A 51 -2.77 -8.09 20.11
C LYS A 51 -1.88 -8.20 21.37
N ASN A 52 -0.72 -8.85 21.27
CA ASN A 52 0.28 -8.91 22.35
C ASN A 52 1.26 -7.73 22.34
N GLY A 53 1.02 -6.72 21.50
CA GLY A 53 1.86 -5.52 21.36
C GLY A 53 3.13 -5.72 20.53
N LYS A 54 3.42 -6.94 20.06
CA LYS A 54 4.59 -7.22 19.23
C LYS A 54 4.30 -6.87 17.78
N THR A 55 5.27 -6.23 17.13
CA THR A 55 5.23 -5.95 15.69
C THR A 55 6.03 -6.99 14.94
N TYR A 56 5.48 -7.51 13.85
CA TYR A 56 6.09 -8.50 12.99
C TYR A 56 6.32 -7.88 11.62
N PHE A 57 7.54 -8.00 11.11
CA PHE A 57 7.93 -7.55 9.77
C PHE A 57 8.37 -8.75 8.96
N PHE A 58 8.05 -8.78 7.68
CA PHE A 58 8.35 -9.86 6.76
C PHE A 58 9.18 -9.33 5.59
N GLN A 59 10.18 -10.10 5.19
CA GLN A 59 11.00 -9.82 4.01
C GLN A 59 11.56 -11.14 3.47
N GLY A 60 11.24 -11.45 2.22
CA GLY A 60 11.65 -12.70 1.59
C GLY A 60 11.11 -13.91 2.35
N THR A 61 12.01 -14.77 2.83
CA THR A 61 11.67 -15.97 3.63
C THR A 61 11.68 -15.72 5.13
N LYS A 62 12.08 -14.51 5.57
CA LYS A 62 12.35 -14.20 6.97
C LYS A 62 11.32 -13.27 7.56
N TYR A 63 11.20 -13.34 8.88
CA TYR A 63 10.45 -12.37 9.65
C TYR A 63 11.22 -11.92 10.90
N TRP A 64 10.96 -10.69 11.31
CA TRP A 64 11.47 -10.06 12.52
C TRP A 64 10.33 -9.82 13.49
N ARG A 65 10.61 -9.87 14.79
CA ARG A 65 9.66 -9.52 15.83
C ARG A 65 10.24 -8.40 16.69
N TYR A 66 9.43 -7.37 16.94
CA TYR A 66 9.81 -6.19 17.68
C TYR A 66 8.94 -5.96 18.91
N SER A 67 9.58 -5.46 19.97
CA SER A 67 8.99 -4.88 21.16
C SER A 67 9.17 -3.36 21.11
N GLY A 68 8.14 -2.62 20.72
CA GLY A 68 8.32 -1.21 20.40
C GLY A 68 9.29 -1.05 19.23
N ARG A 69 10.46 -0.43 19.44
CA ARG A 69 11.52 -0.26 18.42
C ARG A 69 12.72 -1.20 18.59
N GLN A 70 12.65 -2.12 19.57
CA GLN A 70 13.73 -3.08 19.82
C GLN A 70 13.38 -4.43 19.20
N VAL A 71 14.30 -4.97 18.40
CA VAL A 71 14.18 -6.34 17.87
C VAL A 71 14.32 -7.35 19.02
N ASP A 72 13.47 -8.37 19.03
CA ASP A 72 13.60 -9.48 19.98
C ASP A 72 14.84 -10.33 19.61
N GLY A 73 15.53 -10.88 20.60
CA GLY A 73 16.94 -11.28 20.45
C GLY A 73 17.27 -12.33 19.38
N ASP A 74 16.44 -13.35 19.19
CA ASP A 74 16.70 -14.47 18.29
C ASP A 74 16.11 -14.28 16.88
N TYR A 75 15.87 -13.02 16.48
CA TYR A 75 15.34 -12.66 15.17
C TYR A 75 16.43 -12.11 14.24
N PRO A 76 16.29 -12.29 12.91
CA PRO A 76 15.14 -12.89 12.21
C PRO A 76 15.05 -14.42 12.29
N LYS A 77 13.84 -14.94 12.00
CA LYS A 77 13.56 -16.38 11.85
C LYS A 77 12.91 -16.64 10.49
N GLU A 78 12.93 -17.90 10.04
CA GLU A 78 12.20 -18.30 8.83
C GLU A 78 10.69 -18.25 9.07
N ILE A 79 9.93 -17.79 8.07
CA ILE A 79 8.46 -17.72 8.12
C ILE A 79 7.88 -19.12 8.40
N SER A 80 8.49 -20.17 7.86
CA SER A 80 8.07 -21.56 8.07
C SER A 80 8.12 -22.01 9.54
N GLU A 81 9.01 -21.43 10.36
CA GLU A 81 9.16 -21.76 11.79
C GLU A 81 8.10 -21.07 12.66
N GLY A 82 7.81 -19.79 12.39
CA GLY A 82 6.89 -18.98 13.20
C GLY A 82 5.45 -18.97 12.69
N PHE A 83 5.28 -19.14 11.38
CA PHE A 83 4.03 -19.00 10.64
C PHE A 83 3.82 -20.19 9.71
N THR A 84 3.98 -21.41 10.22
CA THR A 84 3.82 -22.65 9.44
C THR A 84 2.53 -22.66 8.60
N GLY A 85 2.66 -22.92 7.30
CA GLY A 85 1.56 -22.92 6.33
C GLY A 85 1.32 -21.57 5.63
N ILE A 86 2.11 -20.54 5.96
CA ILE A 86 2.15 -19.25 5.26
C ILE A 86 3.30 -19.26 4.24
N PRO A 87 3.11 -18.73 3.02
CA PRO A 87 4.17 -18.67 2.01
C PRO A 87 5.17 -17.53 2.28
N ASP A 88 6.33 -17.63 1.65
CA ASP A 88 7.34 -16.57 1.61
C ASP A 88 6.98 -15.47 0.59
N HIS A 89 7.73 -14.36 0.62
CA HIS A 89 7.58 -13.21 -0.28
C HIS A 89 6.13 -12.71 -0.29
N LEU A 90 5.65 -12.29 0.87
CA LEU A 90 4.27 -11.85 1.07
C LEU A 90 4.02 -10.52 0.35
N ASP A 91 2.78 -10.24 -0.01
CA ASP A 91 2.42 -8.92 -0.56
C ASP A 91 1.82 -8.02 0.53
N ALA A 92 1.08 -8.61 1.48
CA ALA A 92 0.51 -7.89 2.63
C ALA A 92 0.18 -8.83 3.79
N ALA A 93 0.06 -8.25 4.99
CA ALA A 93 -0.46 -8.95 6.17
C ALA A 93 -1.28 -7.99 7.05
N LEU A 94 -2.35 -8.47 7.68
CA LEU A 94 -3.15 -7.68 8.63
C LEU A 94 -3.75 -8.56 9.73
N VAL A 95 -3.95 -7.98 10.92
CA VAL A 95 -4.78 -8.59 11.97
C VAL A 95 -6.21 -8.11 11.77
N TRP A 96 -7.11 -8.99 11.34
CA TRP A 96 -8.46 -8.58 10.95
C TRP A 96 -9.36 -8.45 12.18
N GLY A 97 -9.95 -7.28 12.39
CA GLY A 97 -10.78 -7.01 13.57
C GLY A 97 -12.03 -7.86 13.68
N GLY A 98 -12.56 -8.37 12.56
CA GLY A 98 -13.77 -9.21 12.57
C GLY A 98 -13.63 -10.51 13.38
N ASN A 99 -12.43 -11.09 13.48
CA ASN A 99 -12.20 -12.30 14.27
C ASN A 99 -10.83 -12.38 14.98
N GLY A 100 -10.02 -11.32 14.90
CA GLY A 100 -8.71 -11.22 15.53
C GLY A 100 -7.66 -12.20 14.99
N LYS A 101 -7.89 -12.81 13.82
CA LYS A 101 -6.93 -13.71 13.16
C LYS A 101 -6.01 -12.91 12.23
N ILE A 102 -4.86 -13.50 11.92
CA ILE A 102 -3.87 -12.87 11.04
C ILE A 102 -4.16 -13.34 9.62
N TYR A 103 -4.26 -12.40 8.69
CA TYR A 103 -4.50 -12.66 7.28
C TYR A 103 -3.24 -12.29 6.50
N PHE A 104 -2.79 -13.20 5.67
CA PHE A 104 -1.61 -13.05 4.82
C PHE A 104 -2.04 -13.12 3.36
N TYR A 105 -1.49 -12.26 2.51
CA TYR A 105 -1.87 -12.12 1.11
C TYR A 105 -0.65 -12.33 0.21
N LYS A 106 -0.85 -13.06 -0.89
CA LYS A 106 0.16 -13.28 -1.92
C LYS A 106 -0.50 -13.57 -3.27
N GLY A 107 -0.18 -12.78 -4.28
CA GLY A 107 -0.77 -12.80 -5.60
C GLY A 107 -2.30 -12.69 -5.53
N SER A 108 -2.99 -13.68 -6.06
CA SER A 108 -4.46 -13.76 -6.06
C SER A 108 -5.05 -14.52 -4.87
N LYS A 109 -4.26 -14.80 -3.84
CA LYS A 109 -4.61 -15.71 -2.73
C LYS A 109 -4.40 -15.08 -1.37
N PHE A 110 -5.13 -15.58 -0.38
CA PHE A 110 -4.91 -15.26 1.02
C PHE A 110 -5.00 -16.49 1.92
N TRP A 111 -4.33 -16.39 3.07
CA TRP A 111 -4.29 -17.39 4.13
C TRP A 111 -4.83 -16.77 5.41
N ARG A 112 -5.59 -17.54 6.18
CA ARG A 112 -5.97 -17.17 7.54
C ARG A 112 -5.18 -18.01 8.54
N PHE A 113 -4.41 -17.33 9.36
CA PHE A 113 -3.56 -17.90 10.38
C PHE A 113 -4.17 -17.70 11.78
N ASP A 114 -4.32 -18.80 12.51
CA ASP A 114 -4.76 -18.79 13.91
C ASP A 114 -3.64 -19.31 14.82
N PRO A 115 -2.94 -18.44 15.57
CA PRO A 115 -1.82 -18.87 16.42
C PRO A 115 -2.25 -19.84 17.53
N LEU A 116 -3.56 -19.93 17.84
CA LEU A 116 -4.12 -20.81 18.86
C LEU A 116 -4.48 -22.22 18.35
N LYS A 117 -4.28 -22.51 17.06
CA LYS A 117 -4.63 -23.81 16.45
C LYS A 117 -3.40 -24.56 15.96
N ARG A 118 -3.53 -25.88 15.87
CA ARG A 118 -2.54 -26.82 15.33
C ARG A 118 -3.27 -27.79 14.39
N PRO A 119 -3.09 -27.72 13.06
CA PRO A 119 -2.28 -26.73 12.35
C PRO A 119 -2.86 -25.30 12.47
N PRO A 120 -2.01 -24.25 12.41
CA PRO A 120 -2.47 -22.86 12.54
C PRO A 120 -3.20 -22.35 11.28
N VAL A 121 -2.96 -22.98 10.13
CA VAL A 121 -3.68 -22.75 8.88
C VAL A 121 -4.57 -23.96 8.58
N LYS A 122 -5.85 -23.74 8.27
CA LYS A 122 -6.76 -24.84 7.88
C LYS A 122 -6.46 -25.30 6.45
N SER A 123 -6.69 -26.59 6.16
CA SER A 123 -6.52 -27.19 4.82
C SER A 123 -7.41 -26.58 3.72
N THR A 124 -8.46 -25.83 4.10
CA THR A 124 -9.31 -25.09 3.15
C THR A 124 -8.71 -23.76 2.68
N TYR A 125 -7.46 -23.45 3.06
CA TYR A 125 -6.67 -22.33 2.58
C TYR A 125 -5.51 -22.81 1.71
N PRO A 126 -5.00 -21.97 0.79
CA PRO A 126 -5.42 -20.60 0.52
C PRO A 126 -6.81 -20.46 -0.11
N LYS A 127 -7.42 -19.29 0.05
CA LYS A 127 -8.65 -18.88 -0.64
C LYS A 127 -8.34 -17.76 -1.63
N PRO A 128 -9.15 -17.59 -2.70
CA PRO A 128 -8.93 -16.50 -3.64
C PRO A 128 -9.24 -15.15 -2.97
N ILE A 129 -8.45 -14.12 -3.27
CA ILE A 129 -8.64 -12.78 -2.69
C ILE A 129 -10.00 -12.19 -3.10
N SER A 130 -10.59 -12.62 -4.21
CA SER A 130 -11.94 -12.23 -4.64
C SER A 130 -13.06 -12.56 -3.65
N ASN A 131 -12.80 -13.40 -2.63
CA ASN A 131 -13.70 -13.53 -1.49
C ASN A 131 -13.85 -12.21 -0.73
N TRP A 132 -12.84 -11.33 -0.75
CA TRP A 132 -12.94 -9.94 -0.32
C TRP A 132 -13.47 -9.11 -1.48
N GLU A 133 -14.79 -8.98 -1.56
CA GLU A 133 -15.47 -8.46 -2.74
C GLU A 133 -14.97 -7.07 -3.16
N GLY A 134 -14.54 -6.96 -4.42
CA GLY A 134 -14.05 -5.74 -5.06
C GLY A 134 -12.56 -5.43 -4.84
N LEU A 135 -11.79 -6.26 -4.12
CA LEU A 135 -10.34 -6.09 -4.04
C LEU A 135 -9.61 -6.58 -5.31
N PRO A 136 -8.55 -5.88 -5.74
CA PRO A 136 -7.65 -6.39 -6.77
C PRO A 136 -6.73 -7.48 -6.21
N ASN A 137 -6.10 -8.24 -7.10
CA ASN A 137 -4.98 -9.13 -6.75
C ASN A 137 -3.71 -8.31 -6.43
N ASN A 138 -2.70 -8.96 -5.86
CA ASN A 138 -1.35 -8.43 -5.67
C ASN A 138 -1.32 -7.09 -4.90
N ILE A 139 -2.11 -6.99 -3.83
CA ILE A 139 -2.18 -5.80 -2.96
C ILE A 139 -0.82 -5.55 -2.29
N ASP A 140 -0.41 -4.30 -2.12
CA ASP A 140 0.92 -3.96 -1.60
C ASP A 140 0.93 -3.73 -0.07
N ALA A 141 -0.24 -3.53 0.53
CA ALA A 141 -0.40 -3.40 1.98
C ALA A 141 -1.85 -3.58 2.38
N ALA A 142 -2.05 -3.93 3.65
CA ALA A 142 -3.36 -3.92 4.27
C ALA A 142 -3.25 -3.63 5.77
N LEU A 143 -4.23 -2.93 6.32
CA LEU A 143 -4.32 -2.68 7.76
C LEU A 143 -5.77 -2.39 8.17
N GLN A 144 -6.15 -2.78 9.39
CA GLN A 144 -7.35 -2.22 10.00
C GLN A 144 -6.97 -0.92 10.70
N TYR A 145 -7.59 0.18 10.27
CA TYR A 145 -7.28 1.51 10.79
C TYR A 145 -8.01 1.78 12.10
N THR A 146 -7.60 2.82 12.81
CA THR A 146 -8.12 3.20 14.14
C THR A 146 -9.62 3.54 14.13
N ASN A 147 -10.19 3.86 12.96
CA ASN A 147 -11.63 4.09 12.78
C ASN A 147 -12.45 2.80 12.58
N GLY A 148 -11.81 1.63 12.64
CA GLY A 148 -12.47 0.32 12.53
C GLY A 148 -12.66 -0.21 11.11
N TYR A 149 -12.38 0.58 10.07
CA TYR A 149 -12.40 0.07 8.69
C TYR A 149 -11.10 -0.64 8.32
N THR A 150 -11.21 -1.62 7.44
CA THR A 150 -10.05 -2.29 6.85
C THR A 150 -9.66 -1.58 5.55
N TYR A 151 -8.38 -1.28 5.39
CA TYR A 151 -7.85 -0.58 4.22
C TYR A 151 -6.85 -1.47 3.49
N PHE A 152 -6.97 -1.50 2.16
CA PHE A 152 -6.09 -2.23 1.25
C PHE A 152 -5.47 -1.24 0.27
N PHE A 153 -4.24 -1.50 -0.15
CA PHE A 153 -3.47 -0.61 -1.01
C PHE A 153 -2.98 -1.37 -2.23
N LYS A 154 -3.04 -0.73 -3.40
CA LYS A 154 -2.49 -1.24 -4.65
C LYS A 154 -2.02 -0.08 -5.50
N ASP A 155 -0.74 -0.04 -5.83
CA ASP A 155 -0.09 1.00 -6.61
C ASP A 155 -0.38 2.39 -6.01
N ASP A 156 -1.09 3.23 -6.76
CA ASP A 156 -1.51 4.57 -6.36
C ASP A 156 -2.92 4.61 -5.74
N LYS A 157 -3.56 3.46 -5.56
CA LYS A 157 -4.95 3.30 -5.09
C LYS A 157 -5.00 2.77 -3.66
N TYR A 158 -6.00 3.23 -2.92
CA TYR A 158 -6.46 2.52 -1.72
C TYR A 158 -7.96 2.24 -1.77
N TYR A 159 -8.33 1.17 -1.08
CA TYR A 159 -9.69 0.65 -0.99
C TYR A 159 -10.07 0.61 0.49
N ARG A 160 -11.18 1.26 0.86
CA ARG A 160 -11.79 1.08 2.17
C ARG A 160 -12.77 -0.08 2.08
N PHE A 161 -12.59 -1.09 2.92
CA PHE A 161 -13.41 -2.28 2.99
C PHE A 161 -14.35 -2.19 4.18
N ASN A 162 -15.63 -2.46 3.94
CA ASN A 162 -16.66 -2.48 4.96
C ASN A 162 -16.78 -3.90 5.50
N ASP A 163 -16.26 -4.12 6.70
CA ASP A 163 -16.25 -5.45 7.33
C ASP A 163 -17.67 -6.00 7.62
N ARG A 164 -18.71 -5.14 7.64
CA ARG A 164 -20.11 -5.56 7.89
C ARG A 164 -20.78 -6.09 6.63
N THR A 165 -20.63 -5.38 5.51
CA THR A 165 -21.18 -5.82 4.21
C THR A 165 -20.25 -6.79 3.50
N PHE A 166 -19.01 -6.90 3.97
CA PHE A 166 -17.95 -7.74 3.41
C PHE A 166 -17.63 -7.40 1.94
N SER A 167 -17.62 -6.10 1.64
CA SER A 167 -17.35 -5.55 0.30
C SER A 167 -16.55 -4.24 0.40
N ILE A 168 -16.05 -3.74 -0.73
CA ILE A 168 -15.63 -2.33 -0.82
C ILE A 168 -16.77 -1.43 -0.35
N ASP A 169 -16.42 -0.48 0.51
CA ASP A 169 -17.36 0.44 1.10
C ASP A 169 -17.93 1.40 0.05
N GLN A 170 -19.23 1.67 0.12
CA GLN A 170 -19.92 2.55 -0.82
C GLN A 170 -19.93 3.96 -0.23
N SER A 171 -19.22 4.89 -0.87
CA SER A 171 -19.06 6.26 -0.41
C SER A 171 -18.91 7.21 -1.59
N ASP A 172 -19.21 8.48 -1.39
CA ASP A 172 -18.87 9.56 -2.31
C ASP A 172 -17.67 10.35 -1.74
N PRO A 173 -16.56 10.54 -2.48
CA PRO A 173 -16.25 9.92 -3.78
C PRO A 173 -16.05 8.39 -3.70
N PRO A 174 -16.24 7.63 -4.80
CA PRO A 174 -16.11 6.17 -4.77
C PRO A 174 -14.68 5.71 -4.48
N PHE A 175 -14.54 4.49 -3.96
CA PHE A 175 -13.27 3.78 -3.91
C PHE A 175 -13.05 2.96 -5.20
N PRO A 176 -11.80 2.75 -5.64
CA PRO A 176 -10.57 3.19 -4.99
C PRO A 176 -10.33 4.69 -5.11
N ARG A 177 -9.58 5.25 -4.15
CA ARG A 177 -9.18 6.66 -4.14
C ARG A 177 -7.65 6.80 -4.20
N PRO A 178 -7.10 7.92 -4.69
CA PRO A 178 -5.65 8.13 -4.79
C PRO A 178 -4.97 8.20 -3.42
N VAL A 179 -3.95 7.36 -3.19
CA VAL A 179 -3.17 7.35 -1.93
C VAL A 179 -2.49 8.70 -1.71
N ALA A 180 -1.95 9.31 -2.76
CA ALA A 180 -1.23 10.58 -2.67
C ALA A 180 -2.09 11.70 -2.04
N HIS A 181 -3.33 11.86 -2.50
CA HIS A 181 -4.24 12.90 -2.02
C HIS A 181 -4.70 12.65 -0.57
N TRP A 182 -5.07 11.40 -0.27
CA TRP A 182 -5.81 11.05 0.95
C TRP A 182 -4.93 10.57 2.10
N TRP A 183 -3.79 9.92 1.82
CA TRP A 183 -2.90 9.38 2.85
C TRP A 183 -1.58 10.16 2.97
N TYR A 184 -1.08 10.73 1.87
CA TYR A 184 0.19 11.44 1.87
C TYR A 184 0.06 12.97 1.88
N GLY A 185 -1.17 13.49 1.77
CA GLY A 185 -1.44 14.92 1.88
C GLY A 185 -1.06 15.73 0.65
N CYS A 186 -0.83 15.10 -0.50
CA CYS A 186 -0.51 15.77 -1.76
C CYS A 186 -1.77 16.43 -2.35
N LYS A 187 -2.15 17.60 -1.83
CA LYS A 187 -3.41 18.30 -2.19
C LYS A 187 -3.45 18.84 -3.62
N ASN A 188 -2.30 18.90 -4.30
CA ASN A 188 -2.18 19.22 -5.71
C ASN A 188 -2.45 18.01 -6.65
N THR A 189 -2.87 16.87 -6.11
CA THR A 189 -3.24 15.68 -6.89
C THR A 189 -4.75 15.46 -6.88
N PRO A 190 -5.32 14.82 -7.93
CA PRO A 190 -6.74 14.46 -7.96
C PRO A 190 -7.17 13.68 -6.73
N SER A 191 -8.38 13.95 -6.22
CA SER A 191 -8.98 13.22 -5.10
C SER A 191 -9.74 11.96 -5.55
N THR A 192 -9.95 11.79 -6.85
CA THR A 192 -10.61 10.64 -7.48
C THR A 192 -9.89 10.26 -8.77
N PHE A 193 -10.14 9.05 -9.28
CA PHE A 193 -9.62 8.62 -10.58
C PHE A 193 -10.52 9.03 -11.76
N ASP A 194 -11.64 9.72 -11.50
CA ASP A 194 -12.63 10.08 -12.52
C ASP A 194 -12.48 11.50 -13.09
N THR A 195 -11.40 12.21 -12.79
CA THR A 195 -11.06 13.45 -13.50
C THR A 195 -10.29 13.15 -14.78
N LEU A 196 -10.94 12.47 -15.74
CA LEU A 196 -10.69 12.69 -17.16
C LEU A 196 -11.49 13.93 -17.61
N GLY A 197 -11.14 15.08 -17.02
CA GLY A 197 -11.37 16.36 -17.66
C GLY A 197 -10.23 16.56 -18.64
N ASN A 198 -10.54 16.59 -19.93
CA ASN A 198 -9.62 16.86 -21.04
C ASN A 198 -8.63 18.00 -20.73
N VAL A 199 -7.46 17.68 -20.19
CA VAL A 199 -6.27 18.49 -20.43
C VAL A 199 -5.72 17.96 -21.74
N LYS A 200 -6.18 18.54 -22.85
CA LYS A 200 -5.36 18.59 -24.05
C LYS A 200 -4.01 19.12 -23.58
N ALA A 201 -2.99 18.27 -23.61
CA ALA A 201 -1.61 18.75 -23.59
C ALA A 201 -1.55 19.85 -24.63
N SER A 202 -1.34 21.10 -24.21
CA SER A 202 -1.06 22.19 -25.13
C SER A 202 0.18 21.77 -25.90
N LYS A 203 0.01 21.39 -27.16
CA LYS A 203 1.13 21.29 -28.07
C LYS A 203 1.83 22.64 -28.06
N ASN A 204 3.14 22.56 -27.87
CA ASN A 204 4.07 23.68 -27.88
C ASN A 204 3.85 24.59 -29.09
N GLU A 205 4.13 25.86 -28.86
CA GLU A 205 4.28 26.95 -29.82
C GLU A 205 5.00 26.49 -31.10
N GLU A 206 4.27 26.47 -32.22
CA GLU A 206 4.88 26.55 -33.55
C GLU A 206 5.07 28.04 -33.87
N VAL A 207 6.33 28.47 -33.86
CA VAL A 207 6.77 29.79 -34.32
C VAL A 207 6.40 29.92 -35.80
N GLN A 208 5.49 30.85 -36.11
CA GLN A 208 5.21 31.30 -37.47
C GLN A 208 6.44 32.02 -38.03
N HIS A 209 7.06 31.44 -39.05
CA HIS A 209 7.94 32.13 -39.97
C HIS A 209 7.16 32.39 -41.27
N ASP A 210 6.83 33.65 -41.54
CA ASP A 210 6.50 34.17 -42.87
C ASP A 210 7.60 35.19 -43.21
N ASN A 211 8.56 34.82 -44.07
CA ASN A 211 8.59 34.98 -45.53
C ASN A 211 9.04 36.37 -45.97
N VAL A 212 10.19 36.48 -46.65
CA VAL A 212 10.37 37.15 -47.97
C VAL A 212 11.75 36.77 -48.53
N ALA A 213 11.80 36.09 -49.68
CA ALA A 213 12.73 36.39 -50.77
C ALA A 213 12.32 35.63 -52.05
N ASP A 214 12.01 36.43 -53.08
CA ASP A 214 12.15 36.22 -54.52
C ASP A 214 11.62 34.94 -55.17
N ASP A 215 10.59 35.13 -56.01
CA ASP A 215 10.73 34.71 -57.40
C ASP A 215 10.06 35.72 -58.35
N LEU A 216 10.87 36.25 -59.26
CA LEU A 216 10.55 37.14 -60.38
C LEU A 216 10.39 36.27 -61.62
N ILE A 217 9.26 36.32 -62.37
CA ILE A 217 9.26 36.28 -63.85
C ILE A 217 8.09 37.12 -64.42
N LEU A 218 8.46 37.90 -65.45
CA LEU A 218 7.76 38.84 -66.33
C LEU A 218 6.63 38.21 -67.18
N ASP A 219 5.59 38.98 -67.58
CA ASP A 219 5.58 39.63 -68.92
C ASP A 219 4.34 40.50 -69.25
N ALA A 220 4.65 41.58 -70.00
CA ALA A 220 3.94 42.39 -71.00
C ALA A 220 2.42 42.73 -70.96
N GLY A 221 2.13 44.02 -71.16
CA GLY A 221 0.85 44.50 -71.73
C GLY A 221 0.65 46.02 -71.69
N GLU A 222 1.04 46.71 -72.77
CA GLU A 222 0.77 48.12 -73.22
C GLU A 222 1.10 49.32 -72.31
#